data_AF-A0A939H884-F1
#
_entry.id   AF-A0A939H884-F1
#
_cell.length_a   1.000
_cell.length_b   1.000
_cell.length_c   1.000
_cell.angle_alpha   90.00
_cell.angle_beta   90.00
_cell.angle_gamma   90.00
#
_symmetry.space_group_name_H-M   'P 1'
#
loop_
_entity.id
_entity.type
_entity.pdbx_description
1 polymer ?
#
loop_
_entity_poly.entity_id
_entity_poly.type
_entity_poly.pdbx_seq_one_letter_code
_entity_poly.pdbx_strand_id
1 'polypeptide(L)'
;MKLKIIGPMPPYYDVAEYLWGKGVDIDSDGDSYPADATDWTELTLILRSDTTQRVDIDPSPLNTNFLVLKASNQQLKSAVVTFLKSKGSIE
;
A
#
# COMPACT_ATOMS: atom_id res chain seq x y z
N MET A 1 2.11 5.03 -10.46
CA MET A 1 0.70 5.21 -10.84
C MET A 1 0.07 6.17 -9.84
N LYS A 2 -0.75 7.12 -10.28
CA LYS A 2 -1.43 8.04 -9.35
C LYS A 2 -2.75 7.43 -8.90
N LEU A 3 -3.04 7.50 -7.60
CA LEU A 3 -4.27 6.99 -6.97
C LEU A 3 -4.95 8.17 -6.29
N LYS A 4 -6.24 8.42 -6.54
CA LYS A 4 -6.96 9.49 -5.85
C LYS A 4 -7.57 8.93 -4.57
N ILE A 5 -7.30 9.57 -3.44
CA ILE A 5 -7.81 9.19 -2.13
C ILE A 5 -9.27 9.63 -2.03
N ILE A 6 -10.15 8.73 -1.60
CA ILE A 6 -11.59 8.99 -1.38
C ILE A 6 -12.08 8.55 0.01
N GLY A 7 -11.24 7.86 0.77
CA GLY A 7 -11.59 7.31 2.07
C GLY A 7 -10.36 6.90 2.89
N PRO A 8 -10.57 6.38 4.11
CA PRO A 8 -9.49 5.92 4.98
C PRO A 8 -8.74 4.74 4.34
N MET A 9 -7.46 4.61 4.69
CA MET A 9 -6.65 3.47 4.29
C MET A 9 -6.95 2.24 5.16
N PRO A 10 -6.78 1.01 4.67
CA PRO A 10 -6.79 -0.16 5.54
C PRO A 10 -5.53 -0.18 6.42
N PRO A 11 -5.52 -0.91 7.55
CA PRO A 11 -4.27 -1.23 8.25
C PRO A 11 -3.20 -1.72 7.28
N TYR A 12 -1.94 -1.29 7.45
CA TYR A 12 -0.90 -1.54 6.45
C TYR A 12 -0.68 -3.03 6.18
N TYR A 13 -0.81 -3.86 7.23
CA TYR A 13 -0.60 -5.31 7.14
C TYR A 13 -1.66 -5.99 6.26
N ASP A 14 -2.88 -5.46 6.19
CA ASP A 14 -3.92 -6.02 5.32
C ASP A 14 -3.52 -5.93 3.83
N VAL A 15 -2.78 -4.89 3.44
CA VAL A 15 -2.24 -4.76 2.08
C VAL A 15 -1.27 -5.90 1.80
N ALA A 16 -0.33 -6.14 2.72
CA ALA A 16 0.63 -7.24 2.59
C ALA A 16 -0.05 -8.61 2.58
N GLU A 17 -1.02 -8.84 3.46
CA GLU A 17 -1.75 -10.10 3.52
C GLU A 17 -2.58 -10.36 2.26
N TYR A 18 -3.14 -9.32 1.65
CA TYR A 18 -3.82 -9.44 0.37
C TYR A 18 -2.85 -9.81 -0.77
N LEU A 19 -1.64 -9.25 -0.77
CA LEU A 19 -0.65 -9.49 -1.83
C LEU A 19 0.00 -10.88 -1.72
N TRP A 20 0.34 -11.31 -0.52
CA TRP A 20 1.24 -12.45 -0.32
C TRP A 20 0.70 -13.51 0.66
N GLY A 21 -0.49 -13.31 1.22
CA GLY A 21 -1.15 -14.26 2.12
C GLY A 21 -1.08 -13.86 3.60
N LYS A 22 -1.97 -14.46 4.41
CA LYS A 22 -2.10 -14.13 5.84
C LYS A 22 -0.82 -14.43 6.63
N GLY A 23 -0.47 -13.53 7.56
CA GLY A 23 0.69 -13.68 8.43
C GLY A 23 2.02 -13.70 7.69
N VAL A 24 2.07 -13.12 6.48
CA VAL A 24 3.29 -13.09 5.67
C VAL A 24 4.40 -12.28 6.35
N ASP A 25 5.62 -12.80 6.28
CA ASP A 25 6.81 -12.16 6.83
C ASP A 25 7.31 -11.05 5.89
N ILE A 26 7.26 -9.81 6.38
CA ILE A 26 7.52 -8.59 5.61
C ILE A 26 8.45 -7.64 6.37
N ASP A 27 9.13 -6.79 5.62
CA ASP A 27 9.59 -5.51 6.12
C ASP A 27 8.59 -4.43 5.71
N SER A 28 8.24 -3.56 6.65
CA SER A 28 7.37 -2.41 6.44
C SER A 28 8.02 -1.13 6.94
N ASP A 29 7.76 -0.02 6.25
CA ASP A 29 8.11 1.33 6.67
C ASP A 29 6.98 2.30 6.26
N GLY A 30 7.00 3.53 6.76
CA GLY A 30 5.98 4.54 6.50
C GLY A 30 5.51 5.24 7.78
N ASP A 31 4.31 5.81 7.73
CA ASP A 31 3.76 6.66 8.81
C ASP A 31 2.56 6.04 9.55
N SER A 32 2.30 4.74 9.37
CA SER A 32 1.25 4.02 10.11
C SER A 32 1.64 3.83 11.58
N TYR A 33 0.93 4.52 12.49
CA TYR A 33 1.07 4.32 13.93
C TYR A 33 -0.23 4.67 14.67
N PRO A 34 -0.82 3.74 15.46
CA PRO A 34 -0.44 2.34 15.68
C PRO A 34 -0.56 1.47 14.42
N ALA A 35 -0.21 0.17 14.50
CA ALA A 35 -0.19 -0.73 13.34
C ALA A 35 -1.55 -0.87 12.61
N ASP A 36 -2.66 -0.64 13.33
CA ASP A 36 -4.03 -0.64 12.81
C ASP A 36 -4.52 0.75 12.40
N ALA A 37 -3.65 1.75 12.38
CA ALA A 37 -3.96 3.09 11.92
C ALA A 37 -4.42 3.09 10.45
N THR A 38 -5.41 3.92 10.16
CA THR A 38 -6.09 4.01 8.85
C THR A 38 -5.86 5.37 8.17
N ASP A 39 -5.04 6.23 8.77
CA ASP A 39 -4.73 7.59 8.36
C ASP A 39 -3.30 7.75 7.80
N TRP A 40 -2.60 6.64 7.57
CA TRP A 40 -1.28 6.65 6.94
C TRP A 40 -1.35 7.23 5.52
N THR A 41 -0.27 7.91 5.15
CA THR A 41 -0.11 8.56 3.85
C THR A 41 1.10 8.02 3.08
N GLU A 42 1.97 7.28 3.77
CA GLU A 42 3.15 6.63 3.20
C GLU A 42 3.23 5.18 3.66
N LEU A 43 3.56 4.27 2.73
CA LEU A 43 3.73 2.86 3.01
C LEU A 43 4.76 2.21 2.09
N THR A 44 5.79 1.61 2.68
CA THR A 44 6.69 0.67 2.01
C THR A 44 6.41 -0.75 2.50
N LEU A 45 6.32 -1.71 1.58
CA LEU A 45 6.20 -3.14 1.87
C LEU A 45 7.19 -3.93 1.04
N ILE A 46 7.92 -4.85 1.68
CA ILE A 46 8.87 -5.77 1.04
C ILE A 46 8.61 -7.19 1.56
N LEU A 47 8.43 -8.15 0.66
CA LEU A 47 8.38 -9.56 1.04
C LEU A 47 9.80 -10.05 1.39
N ARG A 48 10.01 -10.54 2.61
CA ARG A 48 11.36 -10.96 3.06
C ARG A 48 11.92 -12.15 2.29
N SER A 49 11.07 -13.05 1.82
CA SER A 49 11.50 -14.22 1.03
C SER A 49 11.87 -13.88 -0.41
N ASP A 50 11.43 -12.73 -0.93
CA ASP A 50 11.75 -12.23 -2.26
C ASP A 50 11.69 -10.70 -2.27
N THR A 51 12.83 -10.05 -2.05
CA THR A 51 12.93 -8.59 -1.97
C THR A 51 12.63 -7.88 -3.29
N THR A 52 12.50 -8.61 -4.39
CA THR A 52 12.01 -8.04 -5.66
C THR A 52 10.50 -7.77 -5.61
N GLN A 53 9.76 -8.39 -4.68
CA GLN A 53 8.37 -8.09 -4.39
C GLN A 53 8.30 -6.90 -3.43
N ARG A 54 8.44 -5.70 -4.00
CA ARG A 54 8.39 -4.43 -3.28
C ARG A 54 7.25 -3.55 -3.79
N VAL A 55 6.57 -2.90 -2.86
CA VAL A 55 5.54 -1.88 -3.08
C VAL A 55 5.91 -0.64 -2.28
N ASP A 56 5.88 0.51 -2.95
CA ASP A 56 6.04 1.82 -2.33
C ASP A 56 4.81 2.68 -2.67
N ILE A 57 4.20 3.27 -1.66
CA ILE A 57 3.06 4.18 -1.76
C ILE A 57 3.48 5.46 -1.08
N ASP A 58 3.70 6.51 -1.87
CA ASP A 58 4.14 7.81 -1.36
C ASP A 58 3.03 8.86 -1.57
N PRO A 59 2.94 9.91 -0.74
CA PRO A 59 2.11 11.07 -1.06
C PRO A 59 2.60 11.73 -2.36
N SER A 60 1.67 12.21 -3.19
CA SER A 60 2.06 12.94 -4.39
C SER A 60 2.65 14.31 -4.00
N PRO A 61 3.85 14.68 -4.48
CA PRO A 61 4.47 15.96 -4.14
C PRO A 61 3.71 17.17 -4.70
N LEU A 62 2.77 16.94 -5.63
CA LEU A 62 1.99 17.97 -6.30
C LEU A 62 0.58 18.12 -5.73
N ASN A 63 0.05 17.10 -5.04
CA ASN A 63 -1.33 17.10 -4.57
C ASN A 63 -1.55 16.05 -3.48
N THR A 64 -1.84 16.50 -2.25
CA THR A 64 -2.04 15.64 -1.08
C THR A 64 -3.26 14.72 -1.16
N ASN A 65 -4.20 14.96 -2.10
CA ASN A 65 -5.33 14.06 -2.34
C ASN A 65 -4.97 12.86 -3.23
N PHE A 66 -3.70 12.71 -3.61
CA PHE A 66 -3.23 11.62 -4.45
C PHE A 66 -2.02 10.93 -3.84
N LEU A 67 -1.97 9.61 -4.03
CA LEU A 67 -0.82 8.78 -3.76
C LEU A 67 -0.11 8.39 -5.06
N VAL A 68 1.18 8.09 -4.97
CA VAL A 68 2.00 7.57 -6.05
C VAL A 68 2.41 6.14 -5.70
N LEU A 69 1.81 5.17 -6.38
CA LEU A 69 2.17 3.76 -6.27
C LEU A 69 3.32 3.39 -7.21
N LYS A 70 4.38 2.82 -6.65
CA LYS A 70 5.48 2.15 -7.34
C LYS A 70 5.52 0.69 -6.89
N ALA A 71 5.81 -0.20 -7.83
CA ALA A 71 6.07 -1.60 -7.53
C ALA A 71 6.92 -2.19 -8.66
N SER A 72 7.57 -3.31 -8.37
CA SER A 72 8.51 -3.97 -9.28
C SER A 72 7.86 -4.50 -10.56
N ASN A 73 6.58 -4.89 -10.50
CA ASN A 73 5.85 -5.42 -11.65
C ASN A 73 4.40 -4.90 -11.72
N GLN A 74 3.77 -5.10 -12.88
CA GLN A 74 2.41 -4.61 -13.13
C GLN A 74 1.36 -5.39 -12.34
N GLN A 75 1.60 -6.67 -12.04
CA GLN A 75 0.70 -7.53 -11.28
C GLN A 75 0.53 -7.02 -9.85
N LEU A 76 1.63 -6.67 -9.16
CA LEU A 76 1.61 -6.04 -7.84
C LEU A 76 0.85 -4.72 -7.86
N LYS A 77 1.10 -3.86 -8.85
CA LYS A 77 0.39 -2.57 -8.97
C LYS A 77 -1.12 -2.78 -9.08
N SER A 78 -1.53 -3.70 -9.96
CA SER A 78 -2.94 -4.02 -10.14
C SER A 78 -3.55 -4.61 -8.88
N ALA A 79 -2.85 -5.52 -8.18
CA ALA A 79 -3.34 -6.13 -6.95
C ALA A 79 -3.53 -5.10 -5.83
N VAL A 80 -2.56 -4.20 -5.61
CA VAL A 80 -2.69 -3.10 -4.64
C VAL A 80 -3.89 -2.21 -4.97
N VAL A 81 -4.05 -1.83 -6.24
CA VAL A 81 -5.20 -0.98 -6.64
C VAL A 81 -6.53 -1.69 -6.45
N THR A 82 -6.64 -2.95 -6.87
CA THR A 82 -7.85 -3.75 -6.66
C THR A 82 -8.20 -3.80 -5.18
N PHE A 83 -7.21 -4.03 -4.32
CA PHE A 83 -7.42 -4.09 -2.89
C PHE A 83 -7.88 -2.75 -2.30
N LEU A 84 -7.14 -1.67 -2.53
CA LEU A 84 -7.47 -0.35 -2.00
C LEU A 84 -8.82 0.17 -2.52
N LYS A 85 -9.17 -0.14 -3.78
CA LYS A 85 -10.51 0.14 -4.32
C LYS A 85 -11.60 -0.66 -3.61
N SER A 86 -11.37 -1.94 -3.34
CA SER A 86 -12.32 -2.80 -2.60
C SER A 86 -12.57 -2.33 -1.17
N LYS A 87 -11.62 -1.60 -0.58
CA LYS A 87 -11.74 -0.96 0.75
C LYS A 87 -12.36 0.44 0.69
N GLY A 88 -12.61 0.98 -0.51
CA GLY A 88 -13.13 2.33 -0.67
C GLY A 88 -12.11 3.43 -0.31
N SER A 89 -10.82 3.11 -0.34
CA SER A 89 -9.75 4.07 0.00
C SER A 89 -9.39 4.96 -1.20
N ILE A 90 -9.51 4.43 -2.42
CA ILE A 90 -9.12 5.12 -3.66
C ILE A 90 -10.15 4.96 -4.80
N GLU A 91 -10.13 5.88 -5.79
CA GLU A 91 -10.86 5.78 -7.08
C GLU A 91 -9.96 5.53 -8.30
#